data_AF-G5GQY6-F1
#
_entry.id   AF-G5GQY6-F1
#
_cell.length_a   1.000
_cell.length_b   1.000
_cell.length_c   1.000
_cell.angle_alpha   90.00
_cell.angle_beta   90.00
_cell.angle_gamma   90.00
#
_symmetry.space_group_name_H-M   'P 1'
#
loop_
_entity.id
_entity.type
_entity.pdbx_description
1 polymer ?
#
loop_
_entity_poly.entity_id
_entity_poly.type
_entity_poly.pdbx_seq_one_letter_code
_entity_poly.pdbx_strand_id
1 'polypeptide(L)'
;MNIVFRVDASAQIGSGHVMRCLTLAKRYRREGHTVSFVMRALPSNLITFVEEAGFSVYSLPYVKSRQMLTGYLAWLSVTQEQDAQETTAVLRTMGQVDRLIVDHYALDAAWETVCRPYAREIMVIDDLANRQHDADILLDQNFYENAAERYVGLVPHECRLLLGPQHALLRDEFYEIKPRRRTGELYNILIFYGGSDLTDETSKALRALFSMNMHGVEVDVVVGKTNPQMESVRKRCADHKNIRYHCQVENMAELMNAADLALGAGGTTTWERLALGLPSIVTAIADNQIEICENCVHAGLIDYLGCAEAVTEGDLVRAVTAFREGRGAASRTLLDAAPEGGVLFLTNNSNTLPLLAWIGERANVCHYTGVLTPAMLHRLKPQLVVSFNYVHLIKEDILQLLAGRIVNLHISYLPWNRGSSPNIWSFIEDTPKGVTIHVLDQGLDTGAVIAQRVVDFDEREDTLATSYQKLIDVIIGLFKEHWDRILSGNYNTTPQRGKGTYHTKKDLETFLAGRRLTWEMTITEFKERFVRGKSEI
;
A
#
# COMPACT_ATOMS: atom_id res chain seq x y z
N MET A 1 19.33 -6.12 6.11
CA MET A 1 20.01 -4.99 5.45
C MET A 1 20.24 -3.88 6.46
N ASN A 2 21.30 -3.10 6.26
CA ASN A 2 21.51 -1.80 6.88
C ASN A 2 20.97 -0.69 5.96
N ILE A 3 19.88 -0.05 6.37
CA ILE A 3 19.13 0.93 5.56
C ILE A 3 19.22 2.30 6.22
N VAL A 4 19.58 3.31 5.44
CA VAL A 4 19.73 4.70 5.92
C VAL A 4 18.80 5.60 5.13
N PHE A 5 18.05 6.46 5.81
CA PHE A 5 17.20 7.47 5.18
C PHE A 5 17.86 8.86 5.27
N ARG A 6 18.00 9.58 4.16
CA ARG A 6 18.30 11.02 4.15
C ARG A 6 17.01 11.79 3.88
N VAL A 7 16.48 12.44 4.90
CA VAL A 7 15.19 13.17 4.84
C VAL A 7 15.17 14.29 5.87
N ASP A 8 14.46 15.38 5.57
CA ASP A 8 14.28 16.50 6.50
C ASP A 8 12.80 16.87 6.67
N ALA A 9 12.52 17.55 7.77
CA ALA A 9 11.27 18.26 8.01
C ALA A 9 11.59 19.61 8.66
N SER A 10 10.73 20.58 8.42
CA SER A 10 10.77 21.91 9.04
C SER A 10 9.40 22.58 8.89
N ALA A 11 9.23 23.79 9.44
CA ALA A 11 8.03 24.57 9.20
C ALA A 11 7.80 24.87 7.70
N GLN A 12 8.88 25.00 6.91
CA GLN A 12 8.82 25.28 5.47
C GLN A 12 8.65 23.99 4.64
N ILE A 13 9.36 22.92 5.00
CA ILE A 13 9.30 21.63 4.30
C ILE A 13 7.98 20.89 4.59
N GLY A 14 7.42 21.11 5.78
CA GLY A 14 6.31 20.31 6.31
C GLY A 14 6.79 18.95 6.83
N SER A 15 5.83 18.09 7.18
CA SER A 15 6.08 16.76 7.76
C SER A 15 6.00 15.60 6.77
N GLY A 16 5.51 15.83 5.54
CA GLY A 16 5.15 14.79 4.59
C GLY A 16 6.28 13.79 4.29
N HIS A 17 7.47 14.29 3.97
CA HIS A 17 8.66 13.47 3.68
C HIS A 17 9.02 12.54 4.85
N VAL A 18 9.13 13.08 6.06
CA VAL A 18 9.45 12.29 7.26
C VAL A 18 8.34 11.26 7.55
N MET A 19 7.07 11.61 7.40
CA MET A 19 5.96 10.68 7.68
C MET A 19 5.92 9.50 6.70
N ARG A 20 6.16 9.73 5.39
CA ARG A 20 6.21 8.64 4.40
C ARG A 20 7.47 7.78 4.56
N CYS A 21 8.61 8.41 4.85
CA CYS A 21 9.84 7.68 5.19
C CYS A 21 9.69 6.82 6.46
N LEU A 22 9.04 7.33 7.52
CA LEU A 22 8.76 6.56 8.73
C LEU A 22 7.86 5.36 8.47
N THR A 23 6.89 5.50 7.56
CA THR A 23 6.01 4.39 7.15
C THR A 23 6.83 3.26 6.52
N LEU A 24 7.69 3.60 5.56
CA LEU A 24 8.60 2.63 4.94
C LEU A 24 9.62 2.04 5.92
N ALA A 25 10.20 2.87 6.80
CA ALA A 25 11.16 2.46 7.82
C ALA A 25 10.55 1.45 8.82
N LYS A 26 9.32 1.66 9.27
CA LYS A 26 8.59 0.72 10.14
C LYS A 26 8.41 -0.63 9.47
N ARG A 27 8.12 -0.65 8.16
CA ARG A 27 8.01 -1.90 7.39
C ARG A 27 9.34 -2.64 7.33
N TYR A 28 10.43 -1.97 6.96
CA TYR A 28 11.76 -2.61 6.94
C TYR A 28 12.19 -3.14 8.31
N ARG A 29 11.91 -2.40 9.39
CA ARG A 29 12.20 -2.86 10.76
C ARG A 29 11.41 -4.12 11.11
N ARG A 30 10.12 -4.20 10.72
CA ARG A 30 9.28 -5.40 10.88
C ARG A 30 9.83 -6.61 10.11
N GLU A 31 10.49 -6.37 8.98
CA GLU A 31 11.17 -7.40 8.17
C GLU A 31 12.58 -7.76 8.69
N GLY A 32 12.96 -7.26 9.87
CA GLY A 32 14.22 -7.60 10.53
C GLY A 32 15.43 -6.84 10.01
N HIS A 33 15.24 -5.67 9.38
CA HIS A 33 16.33 -4.82 8.93
C HIS A 33 16.71 -3.75 9.97
N THR A 34 17.97 -3.34 9.93
CA THR A 34 18.47 -2.20 10.72
C THR A 34 18.19 -0.93 9.94
N VAL A 35 17.54 0.04 10.58
CA VAL A 35 17.12 1.30 9.94
C VAL A 35 17.61 2.49 10.77
N SER A 36 18.21 3.47 10.10
CA SER A 36 18.62 4.74 10.70
C SER A 36 18.30 5.93 9.79
N PHE A 37 18.31 7.13 10.36
CA PHE A 37 18.01 8.37 9.65
C PHE A 37 19.19 9.34 9.74
N VAL A 38 19.43 10.08 8.66
CA VAL A 38 20.31 11.24 8.59
C VAL A 38 19.43 12.45 8.31
N MET A 39 19.38 13.37 9.28
CA MET A 39 18.48 14.52 9.26
C MET A 39 19.26 15.78 9.65
N ARG A 40 18.96 16.92 9.05
CA ARG A 40 19.52 18.19 9.45
C ARG A 40 18.71 18.80 10.60
N ALA A 41 19.40 19.38 11.58
CA ALA A 41 18.79 20.03 12.75
C ALA A 41 18.10 21.38 12.43
N LEU A 42 17.27 21.43 11.37
CA LEU A 42 16.53 22.63 10.97
C LEU A 42 15.59 23.10 12.09
N PRO A 43 15.23 24.40 12.16
CA PRO A 43 14.18 24.87 13.06
C PRO A 43 12.85 24.14 12.81
N SER A 44 12.20 23.68 13.89
CA SER A 44 10.96 22.87 13.83
C SER A 44 11.11 21.54 13.07
N ASN A 45 12.29 20.90 13.16
CA ASN A 45 12.52 19.56 12.64
C ASN A 45 11.71 18.48 13.40
N LEU A 46 11.76 17.25 12.88
CA LEU A 46 11.10 16.07 13.46
C LEU A 46 12.10 15.02 13.98
N ILE A 47 13.34 15.39 14.33
CA ILE A 47 14.36 14.46 14.82
C ILE A 47 13.86 13.71 16.06
N THR A 48 13.41 14.44 17.10
CA THR A 48 12.91 13.85 18.34
C THR A 48 11.73 12.92 18.09
N PHE A 49 10.85 13.25 17.14
CA PHE A 49 9.71 12.41 16.77
C PHE A 49 10.15 11.07 16.13
N VAL A 50 11.20 11.09 15.30
CA VAL A 50 11.79 9.88 14.70
C VAL A 50 12.49 9.03 15.77
N GLU A 51 13.19 9.66 16.72
CA GLU A 51 13.82 8.99 17.86
C GLU A 51 12.79 8.31 18.77
N GLU A 52 11.69 9.02 19.10
CA GLU A 52 10.57 8.49 19.89
C GLU A 52 9.86 7.32 19.18
N ALA A 53 9.86 7.28 17.84
CA ALA A 53 9.40 6.14 17.06
C ALA A 53 10.35 4.92 17.09
N GLY A 54 11.48 5.04 17.81
CA GLY A 54 12.45 3.98 18.06
C GLY A 54 13.48 3.80 16.93
N PHE A 55 13.83 4.87 16.22
CA PHE A 55 14.86 4.85 15.18
C PHE A 55 16.07 5.69 15.59
N SER A 56 17.28 5.25 15.24
CA SER A 56 18.49 6.04 15.44
C SER A 56 18.54 7.20 14.43
N VAL A 57 18.82 8.41 14.92
CA VAL A 57 18.96 9.61 14.08
C VAL A 57 20.37 10.18 14.22
N TYR A 58 21.01 10.45 13.08
CA TYR A 58 22.28 11.11 12.96
C TYR A 58 22.05 12.54 12.47
N SER A 59 22.24 13.50 13.37
CA SER A 59 21.94 14.90 13.08
C SER A 59 23.07 15.58 12.32
N LEU A 60 22.76 16.18 11.18
CA LEU A 60 23.63 17.13 10.47
C LEU A 60 23.50 18.53 11.09
N PRO A 61 24.57 19.34 11.12
CA PRO A 61 24.56 20.65 11.74
C PRO A 61 23.65 21.63 10.99
N TYR A 62 22.87 22.45 11.70
CA TYR A 62 22.16 23.56 11.06
C TYR A 62 23.07 24.78 10.93
N VAL A 63 23.19 25.29 9.71
CA VAL A 63 23.92 26.52 9.42
C VAL A 63 22.94 27.51 8.82
N LYS A 64 22.77 28.67 9.46
CA LYS A 64 21.95 29.75 8.87
C LYS A 64 22.70 30.29 7.64
N SER A 65 22.28 29.87 6.44
CA SER A 65 22.94 30.24 5.19
C SER A 65 23.16 31.75 5.08
N ARG A 66 24.38 32.16 4.74
CA ARG A 66 24.70 33.53 4.30
C ARG A 66 24.59 33.70 2.78
N GLN A 67 24.43 32.60 2.04
CA GLN A 67 24.28 32.59 0.59
C GLN A 67 22.80 32.64 0.22
N MET A 68 22.49 33.32 -0.89
CA MET A 68 21.13 33.45 -1.41
C MET A 68 20.74 32.17 -2.17
N LEU A 69 20.47 31.09 -1.44
CA LEU A 69 19.89 29.87 -2.00
C LEU A 69 18.43 30.15 -2.38
N THR A 70 17.98 29.60 -3.51
CA THR A 70 16.61 29.79 -4.03
C THR A 70 15.94 28.45 -4.31
N GLY A 71 14.61 28.44 -4.41
CA GLY A 71 13.83 27.23 -4.63
C GLY A 71 14.04 26.19 -3.51
N TYR A 72 14.06 24.90 -3.89
CA TYR A 72 14.24 23.80 -2.94
C TYR A 72 15.63 23.77 -2.30
N LEU A 73 16.67 24.32 -2.93
CA LEU A 73 18.01 24.41 -2.33
C LEU A 73 18.01 25.23 -1.03
N ALA A 74 17.11 26.21 -0.91
CA ALA A 74 16.96 26.98 0.32
C ALA A 74 16.57 26.10 1.53
N TRP A 75 15.92 24.96 1.28
CA TRP A 75 15.48 24.04 2.33
C TRP A 75 16.64 23.33 3.04
N LEU A 76 17.77 23.12 2.34
CA LEU A 76 18.97 22.51 2.93
C LEU A 76 19.70 23.42 3.90
N SER A 77 19.56 24.75 3.78
CA SER A 77 20.36 25.77 4.46
C SER A 77 21.88 25.76 4.16
N VAL A 78 22.35 24.80 3.36
CA VAL A 78 23.73 24.65 2.87
C VAL A 78 23.68 24.25 1.39
N THR A 79 24.83 24.21 0.71
CA THR A 79 24.89 23.65 -0.65
C THR A 79 24.70 22.13 -0.61
N GLN A 80 24.20 21.54 -1.69
CA GLN A 80 24.10 20.07 -1.78
C GLN A 80 25.47 19.39 -1.65
N GLU A 81 26.55 20.00 -2.17
CA GLU A 81 27.92 19.51 -2.00
C GLU A 81 28.32 19.39 -0.52
N GLN A 82 28.00 20.43 0.29
CA GLN A 82 28.26 20.40 1.72
C GLN A 82 27.39 19.34 2.42
N ASP A 83 26.11 19.24 2.06
CA ASP A 83 25.22 18.21 2.60
C ASP A 83 25.73 16.78 2.30
N ALA A 84 26.25 16.54 1.09
CA ALA A 84 26.82 15.27 0.68
C ALA A 84 28.08 14.93 1.50
N GLN A 85 28.95 15.91 1.74
CA GLN A 85 30.15 15.74 2.55
C GLN A 85 29.79 15.41 4.02
N GLU A 86 28.83 16.13 4.60
CA GLU A 86 28.35 15.88 5.95
C GLU A 86 27.66 14.52 6.07
N THR A 87 26.82 14.16 5.10
CA THR A 87 26.14 12.86 5.05
C THR A 87 27.14 11.72 4.90
N THR A 88 28.08 11.80 3.94
CA THR A 88 29.10 10.75 3.75
C THR A 88 30.03 10.60 4.95
N ALA A 89 30.32 11.67 5.69
CA ALA A 89 31.03 11.59 6.97
C ALA A 89 30.28 10.71 7.98
N VAL A 90 28.95 10.83 8.05
CA VAL A 90 28.10 9.96 8.86
C VAL A 90 28.11 8.52 8.33
N LEU A 91 27.87 8.32 7.02
CA LEU A 91 27.81 6.97 6.41
C LEU A 91 29.10 6.18 6.64
N ARG A 92 30.28 6.83 6.60
CA ARG A 92 31.57 6.20 6.91
C ARG A 92 31.63 5.59 8.31
N THR A 93 30.92 6.16 9.28
CA THR A 93 30.88 5.64 10.66
C THR A 93 29.98 4.41 10.83
N MET A 94 29.11 4.15 9.84
CA MET A 94 28.09 3.08 9.90
C MET A 94 28.57 1.76 9.27
N GLY A 95 29.78 1.73 8.68
CA GLY A 95 30.24 0.63 7.86
C GLY A 95 29.55 0.60 6.50
N GLN A 96 29.38 -0.59 5.91
CA GLN A 96 28.67 -0.73 4.64
C GLN A 96 27.17 -0.47 4.82
N VAL A 97 26.65 0.50 4.06
CA VAL A 97 25.20 0.71 3.92
C VAL A 97 24.71 -0.14 2.75
N ASP A 98 23.68 -0.95 2.98
CA ASP A 98 23.07 -1.77 1.94
C ASP A 98 22.17 -0.93 1.04
N ARG A 99 21.36 -0.03 1.64
CA ARG A 99 20.47 0.86 0.91
C ARG A 99 20.44 2.26 1.52
N LEU A 100 20.70 3.28 0.71
CA LEU A 100 20.49 4.68 1.05
C LEU A 100 19.20 5.17 0.40
N ILE A 101 18.23 5.59 1.20
CA ILE A 101 16.93 6.10 0.74
C ILE A 101 16.94 7.62 0.85
N VAL A 102 16.74 8.32 -0.25
CA VAL A 102 16.77 9.79 -0.31
C VAL A 102 15.37 10.31 -0.58
N ASP A 103 14.87 11.20 0.27
CA ASP A 103 13.56 11.85 0.12
C ASP A 103 13.69 13.34 0.40
N HIS A 104 14.23 14.08 -0.58
CA HIS A 104 14.49 15.51 -0.45
C HIS A 104 14.55 16.21 -1.82
N TYR A 105 13.72 17.23 -2.05
CA TYR A 105 13.63 17.92 -3.36
C TYR A 105 14.88 18.67 -3.80
N ALA A 106 15.77 18.98 -2.86
CA ALA A 106 17.01 19.71 -3.15
C ALA A 106 18.18 18.82 -3.58
N LEU A 107 18.05 17.50 -3.47
CA LEU A 107 19.12 16.54 -3.73
C LEU A 107 18.92 15.90 -5.10
N ASP A 108 19.99 15.86 -5.89
CA ASP A 108 20.00 15.37 -7.27
C ASP A 108 21.19 14.40 -7.50
N ALA A 109 21.38 13.98 -8.76
CA ALA A 109 22.45 13.08 -9.19
C ALA A 109 23.85 13.49 -8.72
N ALA A 110 24.15 14.79 -8.58
CA ALA A 110 25.46 15.25 -8.11
C ALA A 110 25.69 14.86 -6.65
N TRP A 111 24.69 15.04 -5.79
CA TRP A 111 24.73 14.58 -4.40
C TRP A 111 24.81 13.05 -4.32
N GLU A 112 23.98 12.36 -5.12
CA GLU A 112 23.88 10.89 -5.11
C GLU A 112 25.19 10.23 -5.56
N THR A 113 25.86 10.79 -6.57
CA THR A 113 27.18 10.34 -7.05
C THR A 113 28.23 10.39 -5.93
N VAL A 114 28.21 11.43 -5.09
CA VAL A 114 29.14 11.57 -3.96
C VAL A 114 28.86 10.52 -2.88
N CYS A 115 27.59 10.17 -2.67
CA CYS A 115 27.18 9.15 -1.70
C CYS A 115 27.33 7.70 -2.19
N ARG A 116 27.34 7.46 -3.50
CA ARG A 116 27.37 6.12 -4.12
C ARG A 116 28.47 5.18 -3.61
N PRO A 117 29.72 5.61 -3.35
CA PRO A 117 30.74 4.72 -2.81
C PRO A 117 30.42 4.13 -1.43
N TYR A 118 29.45 4.69 -0.69
CA TYR A 118 29.12 4.30 0.68
C TYR A 118 27.84 3.46 0.80
N ALA A 119 27.08 3.31 -0.29
CA ALA A 119 25.83 2.54 -0.34
C ALA A 119 25.86 1.54 -1.49
N ARG A 120 25.41 0.29 -1.28
CA ARG A 120 25.31 -0.69 -2.37
C ARG A 120 24.21 -0.34 -3.36
N GLU A 121 23.17 0.33 -2.88
CA GLU A 121 22.00 0.70 -3.65
C GLU A 121 21.48 2.06 -3.14
N ILE A 122 21.08 2.94 -4.05
CA ILE A 122 20.43 4.21 -3.76
C ILE A 122 19.00 4.14 -4.27
N MET A 123 18.06 4.38 -3.37
CA MET A 123 16.65 4.52 -3.68
C MET A 123 16.25 5.99 -3.50
N VAL A 124 15.58 6.57 -4.48
CA VAL A 124 15.09 7.95 -4.43
C VAL A 124 13.57 7.95 -4.37
N ILE A 125 12.99 8.73 -3.45
CA ILE A 125 11.58 9.08 -3.48
C ILE A 125 11.49 10.46 -4.14
N ASP A 126 10.91 10.50 -5.33
CA ASP A 126 10.72 11.74 -6.09
C ASP A 126 9.31 11.79 -6.67
N ASP A 127 8.73 12.98 -6.71
CA ASP A 127 7.44 13.24 -7.35
C ASP A 127 7.46 14.50 -8.24
N LEU A 128 8.64 15.08 -8.47
CA LEU A 128 8.81 16.30 -9.27
C LEU A 128 9.23 16.04 -10.71
N ALA A 129 9.97 14.95 -10.98
CA ALA A 129 10.46 14.57 -12.31
C ALA A 129 11.13 15.74 -13.07
N ASN A 130 11.92 16.55 -12.37
CA ASN A 130 12.50 17.80 -12.91
C ASN A 130 14.03 17.88 -12.80
N ARG A 131 14.68 16.81 -12.35
CA ARG A 131 16.13 16.73 -12.16
C ARG A 131 16.62 15.31 -12.44
N GLN A 132 17.90 15.20 -12.74
CA GLN A 132 18.54 13.90 -12.91
C GLN A 132 18.81 13.26 -11.56
N HIS A 133 18.69 11.93 -11.51
CA HIS A 133 19.03 11.10 -10.36
C HIS A 133 20.01 10.00 -10.78
N ASP A 134 21.04 9.75 -9.97
CA ASP A 134 21.90 8.57 -10.00
C ASP A 134 21.36 7.54 -8.98
N ALA A 135 20.24 6.92 -9.32
CA ALA A 135 19.51 6.00 -8.45
C ALA A 135 19.40 4.60 -9.06
N ASP A 136 19.41 3.58 -8.20
CA ASP A 136 19.14 2.18 -8.58
C ASP A 136 17.63 1.89 -8.55
N ILE A 137 16.90 2.56 -7.66
CA ILE A 137 15.43 2.50 -7.56
C ILE A 137 14.89 3.92 -7.46
N LEU A 138 13.84 4.24 -8.22
CA LEU A 138 13.08 5.48 -8.05
C LEU A 138 11.63 5.15 -7.74
N LEU A 139 11.09 5.78 -6.69
CA LEU A 139 9.71 5.68 -6.25
C LEU A 139 9.00 7.03 -6.44
N ASP A 140 8.01 7.03 -7.32
CA ASP A 140 7.00 8.09 -7.42
C ASP A 140 5.64 7.45 -7.14
N GLN A 141 5.08 7.70 -5.97
CA GLN A 141 3.81 7.09 -5.56
C GLN A 141 2.58 7.79 -6.14
N ASN A 142 2.74 8.92 -6.83
CA ASN A 142 1.60 9.73 -7.23
C ASN A 142 1.00 9.28 -8.57
N PHE A 143 -0.27 9.63 -8.79
CA PHE A 143 -0.95 9.31 -10.04
C PHE A 143 -0.65 10.36 -11.11
N TYR A 144 -0.08 9.91 -12.22
CA TYR A 144 0.12 10.69 -13.43
C TYR A 144 -0.27 9.85 -14.64
N GLU A 145 -1.03 10.42 -15.58
CA GLU A 145 -1.42 9.70 -16.80
C GLU A 145 -0.20 9.28 -17.64
N ASN A 146 0.84 10.13 -17.65
CA ASN A 146 2.10 9.90 -18.35
C ASN A 146 3.20 9.32 -17.45
N ALA A 147 2.86 8.63 -16.36
CA ALA A 147 3.85 8.13 -15.38
C ALA A 147 5.06 7.44 -16.02
N ALA A 148 4.84 6.55 -17.00
CA ALA A 148 5.90 5.81 -17.69
C ALA A 148 6.94 6.69 -18.42
N GLU A 149 6.59 7.93 -18.77
CA GLU A 149 7.43 8.85 -19.53
C GLU A 149 8.14 9.88 -18.65
N ARG A 150 7.63 10.13 -17.43
CA ARG A 150 8.11 11.21 -16.53
C ARG A 150 9.61 11.20 -16.27
N TYR A 151 10.19 10.01 -16.14
CA TYR A 151 11.60 9.84 -15.78
C TYR A 151 12.53 9.49 -16.96
N VAL A 152 12.02 9.52 -18.20
CA VAL A 152 12.83 9.23 -19.38
C VAL A 152 13.96 10.25 -19.50
N GLY A 153 15.20 9.77 -19.47
CA GLY A 153 16.41 10.62 -19.52
C GLY A 153 16.75 11.32 -18.20
N LEU A 154 15.99 11.09 -17.13
CA LEU A 154 16.25 11.61 -15.78
C LEU A 154 16.89 10.58 -14.86
N VAL A 155 16.87 9.29 -15.20
CA VAL A 155 17.47 8.21 -14.42
C VAL A 155 18.35 7.30 -15.29
N PRO A 156 19.29 6.52 -14.71
CA PRO A 156 20.01 5.47 -15.42
C PRO A 156 19.06 4.48 -16.09
N HIS A 157 19.49 3.90 -17.21
CA HIS A 157 18.70 2.90 -17.95
C HIS A 157 18.29 1.69 -17.09
N GLU A 158 19.19 1.27 -16.19
CA GLU A 158 18.96 0.14 -15.28
C GLU A 158 18.17 0.54 -14.00
N CYS A 159 17.81 1.82 -13.85
CA CYS A 159 17.06 2.29 -12.70
C CYS A 159 15.67 1.66 -12.69
N ARG A 160 15.33 1.00 -11.58
CA ARG A 160 14.01 0.40 -11.41
C ARG A 160 13.00 1.47 -10.99
N LEU A 161 11.99 1.65 -11.83
CA LEU A 161 10.92 2.63 -11.63
C LEU A 161 9.71 2.00 -10.91
N LEU A 162 9.34 2.57 -9.77
CA LEU A 162 8.13 2.24 -8.99
C LEU A 162 7.18 3.42 -9.08
N LEU A 163 6.32 3.43 -10.11
CA LEU A 163 5.53 4.60 -10.48
C LEU A 163 4.04 4.34 -10.30
N GLY A 164 3.38 5.19 -9.53
CA GLY A 164 1.93 5.21 -9.36
C GLY A 164 1.44 4.79 -7.97
N PRO A 165 0.14 4.98 -7.70
CA PRO A 165 -0.45 4.78 -6.37
C PRO A 165 -0.45 3.35 -5.85
N GLN A 166 -0.17 2.35 -6.69
CA GLN A 166 0.07 0.99 -6.22
C GLN A 166 1.33 0.86 -5.35
N HIS A 167 2.22 1.86 -5.39
CA HIS A 167 3.39 1.97 -4.54
C HIS A 167 3.21 2.98 -3.39
N ALA A 168 1.98 3.42 -3.12
CA ALA A 168 1.69 4.38 -2.06
C ALA A 168 2.15 3.88 -0.68
N LEU A 169 2.91 4.74 0.01
CA LEU A 169 3.41 4.49 1.36
C LEU A 169 2.30 4.77 2.38
N LEU A 170 1.39 3.81 2.54
CA LEU A 170 0.30 3.87 3.51
C LEU A 170 0.69 3.29 4.87
N ARG A 171 0.18 3.90 5.95
CA ARG A 171 0.31 3.35 7.30
C ARG A 171 -0.44 2.01 7.42
N ASP A 172 0.04 1.14 8.31
CA ASP A 172 -0.53 -0.20 8.56
C ASP A 172 -2.04 -0.16 8.83
N GLU A 173 -2.54 0.86 9.53
CA GLU A 173 -3.97 1.05 9.84
C GLU A 173 -4.87 1.04 8.58
N PHE A 174 -4.37 1.50 7.43
CA PHE A 174 -5.14 1.51 6.17
C PHE A 174 -5.21 0.14 5.50
N TYR A 175 -4.24 -0.74 5.77
CA TYR A 175 -4.26 -2.13 5.30
C TYR A 175 -5.07 -3.04 6.23
N GLU A 176 -5.07 -2.73 7.53
CA GLU A 176 -5.71 -3.54 8.57
C GLU A 176 -7.21 -3.27 8.66
N ILE A 177 -7.66 -2.04 8.39
CA ILE A 177 -9.08 -1.69 8.44
C ILE A 177 -9.82 -2.22 7.20
N LYS A 178 -11.02 -2.77 7.41
CA LYS A 178 -11.90 -3.15 6.31
C LYS A 178 -12.63 -1.90 5.78
N PRO A 179 -12.45 -1.51 4.50
CA PRO A 179 -13.17 -0.39 3.92
C PRO A 179 -14.67 -0.62 3.98
N ARG A 180 -15.43 0.39 4.44
CA ARG A 180 -16.89 0.30 4.45
C ARG A 180 -17.49 0.61 3.09
N ARG A 181 -18.67 0.04 2.82
CA ARG A 181 -19.47 0.40 1.64
C ARG A 181 -20.27 1.67 1.94
N ARG A 182 -20.09 2.71 1.13
CA ARG A 182 -20.86 3.96 1.22
C ARG A 182 -22.12 3.89 0.36
N THR A 183 -23.22 4.47 0.86
CA THR A 183 -24.52 4.52 0.15
C THR A 183 -24.64 5.73 -0.76
N GLY A 184 -23.79 6.74 -0.57
CA GLY A 184 -23.88 8.05 -1.23
C GLY A 184 -24.68 9.08 -0.42
N GLU A 185 -25.28 8.67 0.70
CA GLU A 185 -25.90 9.60 1.64
C GLU A 185 -24.82 10.30 2.49
N LEU A 186 -25.05 11.57 2.84
CA LEU A 186 -24.10 12.39 3.59
C LEU A 186 -24.55 12.54 5.04
N TYR A 187 -23.87 11.87 5.96
CA TYR A 187 -24.08 11.99 7.41
C TYR A 187 -22.81 12.44 8.15
N ASN A 188 -21.63 12.15 7.61
CA ASN A 188 -20.36 12.46 8.26
C ASN A 188 -19.38 13.07 7.25
N ILE A 189 -18.86 14.24 7.58
CA ILE A 189 -17.79 14.91 6.84
C ILE A 189 -16.49 14.86 7.63
N LEU A 190 -15.39 14.52 6.96
CA LEU A 190 -14.04 14.69 7.49
C LEU A 190 -13.37 15.92 6.84
N ILE A 191 -12.84 16.83 7.65
CA ILE A 191 -11.95 17.92 7.19
C ILE A 191 -10.53 17.61 7.62
N PHE A 192 -9.62 17.51 6.65
CA PHE A 192 -8.18 17.37 6.90
C PHE A 192 -7.33 17.86 5.73
N TYR A 193 -6.67 19.02 5.91
CA TYR A 193 -5.78 19.64 4.92
C TYR A 193 -4.28 19.38 5.18
N GLY A 194 -3.96 18.37 5.99
CA GLY A 194 -2.59 17.99 6.33
C GLY A 194 -2.13 18.54 7.68
N GLY A 195 -0.87 18.24 8.04
CA GLY A 195 -0.35 18.53 9.37
C GLY A 195 -0.18 20.02 9.68
N SER A 196 0.31 20.80 8.71
CA SER A 196 0.60 22.23 8.90
C SER A 196 -0.50 23.16 8.37
N ASP A 197 -1.11 22.84 7.22
CA ASP A 197 -2.15 23.65 6.55
C ASP A 197 -1.84 25.16 6.59
N LEU A 198 -0.70 25.53 5.99
CA LEU A 198 -0.19 26.92 6.01
C LEU A 198 -1.09 27.91 5.27
N THR A 199 -1.96 27.42 4.38
CA THR A 199 -2.95 28.18 3.61
C THR A 199 -4.27 28.39 4.36
N ASP A 200 -4.43 27.85 5.57
CA ASP A 200 -5.63 27.96 6.41
C ASP A 200 -6.92 27.42 5.73
N GLU A 201 -6.79 26.33 4.96
CA GLU A 201 -7.92 25.71 4.26
C GLU A 201 -8.89 25.05 5.23
N THR A 202 -8.42 24.54 6.36
CA THR A 202 -9.29 23.98 7.41
C THR A 202 -10.29 25.01 7.91
N SER A 203 -9.85 26.25 8.17
CA SER A 203 -10.75 27.33 8.55
C SER A 203 -11.72 27.71 7.44
N LYS A 204 -11.26 27.74 6.19
CA LYS A 204 -12.09 28.04 5.02
C LYS A 204 -13.20 27.02 4.85
N ALA A 205 -12.87 25.73 4.93
CA ALA A 205 -13.83 24.64 4.89
C ALA A 205 -14.84 24.71 6.03
N LEU A 206 -14.40 25.02 7.25
CA LEU A 206 -15.30 25.23 8.38
C LEU A 206 -16.31 26.36 8.12
N ARG A 207 -15.84 27.53 7.65
CA ARG A 207 -16.74 28.67 7.34
C ARG A 207 -17.74 28.31 6.24
N ALA A 208 -17.30 27.60 5.20
CA ALA A 208 -18.18 27.09 4.16
C ALA A 208 -19.28 26.17 4.75
N LEU A 209 -18.92 25.17 5.55
CA LEU A 209 -19.91 24.25 6.15
C LEU A 209 -20.86 24.94 7.14
N PHE A 210 -20.37 25.91 7.92
CA PHE A 210 -21.21 26.70 8.81
C PHE A 210 -22.30 27.47 8.06
N SER A 211 -21.97 28.01 6.88
CA SER A 211 -22.95 28.75 6.07
C SER A 211 -24.09 27.87 5.54
N MET A 212 -23.91 26.55 5.50
CA MET A 212 -24.88 25.60 4.92
C MET A 212 -25.98 25.15 5.90
N ASN A 213 -25.84 25.39 7.21
CA ASN A 213 -26.80 24.96 8.24
C ASN A 213 -27.28 23.50 8.06
N MET A 214 -26.34 22.56 7.88
CA MET A 214 -26.70 21.17 7.60
C MET A 214 -27.20 20.45 8.85
N HIS A 215 -28.48 20.07 8.85
CA HIS A 215 -29.07 19.25 9.90
C HIS A 215 -28.75 17.77 9.70
N GLY A 216 -28.42 17.07 10.79
CA GLY A 216 -28.17 15.62 10.77
C GLY A 216 -26.82 15.22 10.15
N VAL A 217 -25.91 16.18 9.94
CA VAL A 217 -24.55 15.92 9.47
C VAL A 217 -23.55 16.27 10.57
N GLU A 218 -22.72 15.30 10.93
CA GLU A 218 -21.59 15.47 11.84
C GLU A 218 -20.32 15.82 11.05
N VAL A 219 -19.44 16.63 11.64
CA VAL A 219 -18.18 17.04 11.03
C VAL A 219 -17.02 16.73 11.96
N ASP A 220 -16.13 15.86 11.54
CA ASP A 220 -14.85 15.61 12.21
C ASP A 220 -13.77 16.50 11.57
N VAL A 221 -13.09 17.29 12.38
CA VAL A 221 -12.05 18.23 11.95
C VAL A 221 -10.73 17.80 12.56
N VAL A 222 -9.79 17.40 11.72
CA VAL A 222 -8.45 16.98 12.16
C VAL A 222 -7.44 18.06 11.86
N VAL A 223 -6.64 18.42 12.87
CA VAL A 223 -5.57 19.42 12.75
C VAL A 223 -4.27 18.85 13.33
N GLY A 224 -3.13 19.10 12.67
CA GLY A 224 -1.83 18.70 13.19
C GLY A 224 -1.29 19.66 14.26
N LYS A 225 -0.42 19.16 15.14
CA LYS A 225 0.22 19.97 16.21
C LYS A 225 1.03 21.17 15.69
N THR A 226 1.45 21.13 14.43
CA THR A 226 2.26 22.17 13.79
C THR A 226 1.43 23.21 13.04
N ASN A 227 0.09 23.10 13.05
CA ASN A 227 -0.79 24.05 12.38
C ASN A 227 -0.82 25.40 13.13
N PRO A 228 -0.49 26.53 12.48
CA PRO A 228 -0.50 27.86 13.12
C PRO A 228 -1.87 28.30 13.65
N GLN A 229 -2.95 27.77 13.08
CA GLN A 229 -4.35 28.12 13.37
C GLN A 229 -5.02 27.14 14.34
N MET A 230 -4.28 26.16 14.88
CA MET A 230 -4.81 25.09 15.74
C MET A 230 -5.77 25.60 16.84
N GLU A 231 -5.36 26.60 17.62
CA GLU A 231 -6.19 27.13 18.71
C GLU A 231 -7.45 27.87 18.21
N SER A 232 -7.33 28.58 17.07
CA SER A 232 -8.45 29.32 16.50
C SER A 232 -9.51 28.37 15.92
N VAL A 233 -9.06 27.29 15.26
CA VAL A 233 -9.91 26.20 14.78
C VAL A 233 -10.59 25.48 15.93
N ARG A 234 -9.84 25.09 16.97
CA ARG A 234 -10.36 24.42 18.16
C ARG A 234 -11.51 25.21 18.80
N LYS A 235 -11.33 26.52 18.95
CA LYS A 235 -12.35 27.41 19.53
C LYS A 235 -13.61 27.45 18.68
N ARG A 236 -13.48 27.60 17.35
CA ARG A 236 -14.64 27.63 16.45
C ARG A 236 -15.41 26.32 16.46
N CYS A 237 -14.74 25.17 16.52
CA CYS A 237 -15.42 23.88 16.62
C CYS A 237 -16.24 23.75 17.91
N ALA A 238 -15.74 24.30 19.04
CA ALA A 238 -16.43 24.21 20.33
C ALA A 238 -17.79 24.94 20.37
N ASP A 239 -18.02 25.89 19.47
CA ASP A 239 -19.27 26.64 19.37
C ASP A 239 -20.40 25.84 18.69
N HIS A 240 -20.11 24.65 18.13
CA HIS A 240 -21.05 23.85 17.34
C HIS A 240 -21.15 22.40 17.85
N LYS A 241 -22.38 21.94 18.13
CA LYS A 241 -22.62 20.60 18.73
C LYS A 241 -22.34 19.42 17.80
N ASN A 242 -22.47 19.62 16.50
CA ASN A 242 -22.29 18.60 15.47
C ASN A 242 -20.87 18.62 14.87
N ILE A 243 -19.92 19.36 15.48
CA ILE A 243 -18.52 19.40 15.04
C ILE A 243 -17.62 18.88 16.14
N ARG A 244 -16.72 17.98 15.76
CA ARG A 244 -15.73 17.36 16.65
C ARG A 244 -14.34 17.75 16.20
N TYR A 245 -13.60 18.35 17.12
CA TYR A 245 -12.22 18.74 16.90
C TYR A 245 -11.26 17.65 17.37
N HIS A 246 -10.29 17.31 16.52
CA HIS A 246 -9.24 16.34 16.81
C HIS A 246 -7.87 16.99 16.54
N CYS A 247 -6.94 16.85 17.48
CA CYS A 247 -5.57 17.33 17.33
C CYS A 247 -4.61 16.14 17.32
N GLN A 248 -3.83 16.00 16.25
CA GLN A 248 -2.80 14.97 16.10
C GLN A 248 -3.29 13.57 16.45
N VAL A 249 -4.08 12.98 15.56
CA VAL A 249 -4.65 11.65 15.74
C VAL A 249 -3.70 10.55 15.26
N GLU A 250 -3.85 9.36 15.85
CA GLU A 250 -3.17 8.14 15.42
C GLU A 250 -4.10 7.18 14.67
N ASN A 251 -5.42 7.41 14.74
CA ASN A 251 -6.48 6.57 14.16
C ASN A 251 -7.15 7.22 12.94
N MET A 252 -6.35 7.79 12.04
CA MET A 252 -6.87 8.49 10.87
C MET A 252 -7.68 7.55 9.96
N ALA A 253 -7.28 6.28 9.84
CA ALA A 253 -8.00 5.31 9.03
C ALA A 253 -9.43 5.09 9.54
N GLU A 254 -9.65 5.11 10.85
CA GLU A 254 -10.98 5.00 11.45
C GLU A 254 -11.87 6.20 11.11
N LEU A 255 -11.33 7.42 11.26
CA LEU A 255 -12.04 8.66 10.93
C LEU A 255 -12.41 8.73 9.45
N MET A 256 -11.46 8.40 8.56
CA MET A 256 -11.71 8.33 7.11
C MET A 256 -12.73 7.23 6.76
N ASN A 257 -12.66 6.07 7.40
CA ASN A 257 -13.60 4.99 7.12
C ASN A 257 -15.01 5.35 7.60
N ALA A 258 -15.16 6.07 8.71
CA ALA A 258 -16.45 6.53 9.22
C ALA A 258 -17.09 7.62 8.33
N ALA A 259 -16.28 8.48 7.71
CA ALA A 259 -16.76 9.58 6.87
C ALA A 259 -17.50 9.11 5.60
N ASP A 260 -18.47 9.91 5.15
CA ASP A 260 -19.14 9.78 3.85
C ASP A 260 -18.43 10.62 2.77
N LEU A 261 -17.85 11.75 3.19
CA LEU A 261 -17.16 12.72 2.33
C LEU A 261 -15.95 13.32 3.06
N ALA A 262 -14.84 13.52 2.36
CA ALA A 262 -13.68 14.27 2.86
C ALA A 262 -13.51 15.61 2.14
N LEU A 263 -13.08 16.63 2.89
CA LEU A 263 -12.51 17.87 2.37
C LEU A 263 -11.02 17.88 2.75
N GLY A 264 -10.13 18.01 1.77
CA GLY A 264 -8.70 17.97 2.07
C GLY A 264 -7.77 18.38 0.94
N ALA A 265 -6.47 18.27 1.23
CA ALA A 265 -5.40 18.63 0.30
C ALA A 265 -5.09 17.51 -0.71
N GLY A 266 -4.49 17.90 -1.84
CA GLY A 266 -4.05 17.01 -2.93
C GLY A 266 -2.74 16.26 -2.70
N GLY A 267 -2.30 16.10 -1.45
CA GLY A 267 -1.04 15.44 -1.10
C GLY A 267 -1.16 13.93 -0.88
N THR A 268 -0.27 13.38 -0.06
CA THR A 268 -0.21 11.93 0.27
C THR A 268 -1.51 11.37 0.85
N THR A 269 -2.31 12.22 1.49
CA THR A 269 -3.61 11.85 2.08
C THR A 269 -4.64 11.47 1.01
N THR A 270 -4.43 11.84 -0.26
CA THR A 270 -5.25 11.37 -1.39
C THR A 270 -5.23 9.85 -1.48
N TRP A 271 -4.05 9.24 -1.30
CA TRP A 271 -3.88 7.78 -1.39
C TRP A 271 -4.53 7.06 -0.21
N GLU A 272 -4.47 7.64 0.99
CA GLU A 272 -5.18 7.16 2.18
C GLU A 272 -6.70 7.15 1.97
N ARG A 273 -7.26 8.23 1.39
CA ARG A 273 -8.70 8.33 1.10
C ARG A 273 -9.13 7.31 0.04
N LEU A 274 -8.36 7.19 -1.04
CA LEU A 274 -8.59 6.18 -2.08
C LEU A 274 -8.44 4.76 -1.55
N ALA A 275 -7.53 4.47 -0.62
CA ALA A 275 -7.42 3.14 -0.01
C ALA A 275 -8.72 2.70 0.67
N LEU A 276 -9.48 3.67 1.22
CA LEU A 276 -10.73 3.43 1.92
C LEU A 276 -11.98 3.68 1.07
N GLY A 277 -11.84 4.03 -0.21
CA GLY A 277 -12.98 4.36 -1.07
C GLY A 277 -13.71 5.63 -0.66
N LEU A 278 -13.04 6.60 -0.01
CA LEU A 278 -13.65 7.81 0.53
C LEU A 278 -13.76 8.91 -0.55
N PRO A 279 -14.97 9.30 -0.98
CA PRO A 279 -15.14 10.45 -1.86
C PRO A 279 -14.52 11.71 -1.26
N SER A 280 -13.89 12.51 -2.12
CA SER A 280 -13.02 13.60 -1.69
C SER A 280 -13.22 14.85 -2.54
N ILE A 281 -13.52 15.96 -1.90
CA ILE A 281 -13.39 17.31 -2.45
C ILE A 281 -11.99 17.82 -2.10
N VAL A 282 -11.23 18.18 -3.12
CA VAL A 282 -9.80 18.44 -3.00
C VAL A 282 -9.45 19.87 -3.41
N THR A 283 -8.59 20.51 -2.63
CA THR A 283 -7.96 21.80 -2.95
C THR A 283 -6.45 21.62 -2.96
N ALA A 284 -5.77 22.12 -3.99
CA ALA A 284 -4.31 22.08 -4.04
C ALA A 284 -3.75 23.21 -3.16
N ILE A 285 -2.89 22.86 -2.20
CA ILE A 285 -2.30 23.82 -1.26
C ILE A 285 -0.81 24.11 -1.55
N ALA A 286 -0.28 23.51 -2.61
CA ALA A 286 1.08 23.70 -3.08
C ALA A 286 1.16 23.39 -4.58
N ASP A 287 2.11 24.03 -5.29
CA ASP A 287 2.25 23.91 -6.74
C ASP A 287 2.47 22.47 -7.20
N ASN A 288 3.23 21.68 -6.44
CA ASN A 288 3.51 20.28 -6.73
C ASN A 288 2.29 19.35 -6.58
N GLN A 289 1.14 19.86 -6.13
CA GLN A 289 -0.12 19.09 -6.05
C GLN A 289 -1.02 19.32 -7.25
N ILE A 290 -0.79 20.38 -8.04
CA ILE A 290 -1.72 20.82 -9.09
C ILE A 290 -1.85 19.75 -10.18
N GLU A 291 -0.72 19.37 -10.80
CA GLU A 291 -0.69 18.37 -11.87
C GLU A 291 -1.29 17.02 -11.39
N ILE A 292 -0.96 16.59 -10.17
CA ILE A 292 -1.51 15.37 -9.56
C ILE A 292 -3.04 15.46 -9.48
N CYS A 293 -3.57 16.58 -9.00
CA CYS A 293 -5.01 16.78 -8.85
C CYS A 293 -5.74 16.80 -10.21
N GLU A 294 -5.16 17.46 -11.22
CA GLU A 294 -5.70 17.51 -12.57
C GLU A 294 -5.78 16.11 -13.20
N ASN A 295 -4.69 15.33 -13.14
CA ASN A 295 -4.66 13.94 -13.59
C ASN A 295 -5.69 13.08 -12.84
N CYS A 296 -5.81 13.25 -11.52
CA CYS A 296 -6.79 12.51 -10.72
C CYS A 296 -8.24 12.84 -11.10
N VAL A 297 -8.54 14.09 -11.49
CA VAL A 297 -9.89 14.45 -11.98
C VAL A 297 -10.17 13.86 -13.35
N HIS A 298 -9.21 13.91 -14.27
CA HIS A 298 -9.37 13.29 -15.58
C HIS A 298 -9.64 11.78 -15.47
N ALA A 299 -8.99 11.11 -14.51
CA ALA A 299 -9.24 9.72 -14.16
C ALA A 299 -10.51 9.50 -13.31
N GLY A 300 -11.21 10.57 -12.90
CA GLY A 300 -12.44 10.51 -12.11
C GLY A 300 -12.25 9.97 -10.70
N LEU A 301 -11.08 10.18 -10.10
CA LEU A 301 -10.67 9.68 -8.77
C LEU A 301 -11.07 10.62 -7.62
N ILE A 302 -11.08 11.93 -7.87
CA ILE A 302 -11.38 12.99 -6.89
C ILE A 302 -12.25 14.08 -7.52
N ASP A 303 -12.86 14.93 -6.68
CA ASP A 303 -13.47 16.20 -7.10
C ASP A 303 -12.52 17.36 -6.75
N TYR A 304 -11.77 17.88 -7.73
CA TYR A 304 -10.80 18.97 -7.53
C TYR A 304 -11.43 20.35 -7.78
N LEU A 305 -11.23 21.29 -6.85
CA LEU A 305 -11.76 22.66 -6.96
C LEU A 305 -10.77 23.69 -7.51
N GLY A 306 -9.48 23.36 -7.58
CA GLY A 306 -8.41 24.30 -7.94
C GLY A 306 -7.43 24.58 -6.80
N CYS A 307 -6.59 25.58 -7.00
CA CYS A 307 -5.58 26.03 -6.02
C CYS A 307 -6.21 26.83 -4.88
N ALA A 308 -5.59 26.77 -3.69
CA ALA A 308 -6.03 27.42 -2.46
C ALA A 308 -6.36 28.92 -2.64
N GLU A 309 -5.60 29.64 -3.46
CA GLU A 309 -5.76 31.07 -3.71
C GLU A 309 -7.01 31.40 -4.54
N ALA A 310 -7.44 30.47 -5.39
CA ALA A 310 -8.59 30.64 -6.28
C ALA A 310 -9.88 30.08 -5.67
N VAL A 311 -9.77 29.06 -4.81
CA VAL A 311 -10.93 28.38 -4.21
C VAL A 311 -11.54 29.22 -3.10
N THR A 312 -12.82 29.53 -3.24
CA THR A 312 -13.61 30.28 -2.27
C THR A 312 -14.46 29.38 -1.38
N GLU A 313 -14.98 29.94 -0.28
CA GLU A 313 -16.00 29.26 0.54
C GLU A 313 -17.24 28.87 -0.27
N GLY A 314 -17.63 29.70 -1.24
CA GLY A 314 -18.76 29.43 -2.13
C GLY A 314 -18.53 28.24 -3.07
N ASP A 315 -17.29 28.00 -3.49
CA ASP A 315 -16.94 26.80 -4.28
C ASP A 315 -17.12 25.53 -3.44
N LEU A 316 -16.63 25.54 -2.20
CA LEU A 316 -16.79 24.43 -1.26
C LEU A 316 -18.28 24.14 -0.98
N VAL A 317 -19.08 25.19 -0.75
CA VAL A 317 -20.54 25.04 -0.57
C VAL A 317 -21.19 24.40 -1.79
N ARG A 318 -20.84 24.83 -3.01
CA ARG A 318 -21.37 24.24 -4.24
C ARG A 318 -20.97 22.78 -4.39
N ALA A 319 -19.72 22.44 -4.10
CA ALA A 319 -19.20 21.09 -4.21
C ALA A 319 -19.87 20.13 -3.22
N VAL A 320 -19.99 20.52 -1.94
CA VAL A 320 -20.69 19.72 -0.93
C VAL A 320 -22.17 19.58 -1.26
N THR A 321 -22.80 20.62 -1.80
CA THR A 321 -24.19 20.55 -2.26
C THR A 321 -24.35 19.57 -3.42
N ALA A 322 -23.45 19.62 -4.41
CA ALA A 322 -23.46 18.68 -5.53
C ALA A 322 -23.31 17.21 -5.06
N PHE A 323 -22.45 16.96 -4.07
CA PHE A 323 -22.32 15.65 -3.43
C PHE A 323 -23.64 15.16 -2.83
N ARG A 324 -24.35 16.00 -2.07
CA ARG A 324 -25.65 15.66 -1.48
C ARG A 324 -26.73 15.35 -2.52
N GLU A 325 -26.63 15.95 -3.70
CA GLU A 325 -27.50 15.67 -4.84
C GLU A 325 -27.09 14.41 -5.62
N GLY A 326 -26.11 13.64 -5.13
CA GLY A 326 -25.64 12.39 -5.71
C GLY A 326 -24.54 12.54 -6.77
N ARG A 327 -24.04 13.76 -7.03
CA ARG A 327 -22.93 14.01 -7.96
C ARG A 327 -21.60 13.94 -7.20
N GLY A 328 -20.71 13.00 -7.54
CA GLY A 328 -19.45 12.78 -6.81
C GLY A 328 -19.53 11.73 -5.69
N ALA A 329 -20.69 11.10 -5.50
CA ALA A 329 -20.91 10.05 -4.50
C ALA A 329 -20.25 8.69 -4.84
N ALA A 330 -19.65 8.56 -6.02
CA ALA A 330 -19.02 7.32 -6.46
C ALA A 330 -17.74 7.04 -5.65
N SER A 331 -17.75 5.93 -4.91
CA SER A 331 -16.54 5.43 -4.24
C SER A 331 -15.48 5.06 -5.28
N ARG A 332 -14.29 5.65 -5.16
CA ARG A 332 -13.10 5.38 -5.98
C ARG A 332 -11.98 4.87 -5.10
N THR A 333 -11.25 3.88 -5.60
CA THR A 333 -10.23 3.16 -4.83
C THR A 333 -8.83 3.34 -5.39
N LEU A 334 -7.79 2.97 -4.65
CA LEU A 334 -6.43 2.90 -5.20
C LEU A 334 -6.31 1.99 -6.40
N LEU A 335 -7.14 0.94 -6.45
CA LEU A 335 -7.22 0.10 -7.63
C LEU A 335 -7.61 0.93 -8.85
N ASP A 336 -8.54 1.87 -8.71
CA ASP A 336 -9.00 2.76 -9.79
C ASP A 336 -7.90 3.66 -10.34
N ALA A 337 -6.87 3.93 -9.54
CA ALA A 337 -5.68 4.67 -9.92
C ALA A 337 -4.51 3.79 -10.39
N ALA A 338 -4.63 2.46 -10.34
CA ALA A 338 -3.57 1.56 -10.82
C ALA A 338 -3.47 1.60 -12.36
N PRO A 339 -2.25 1.57 -12.92
CA PRO A 339 -2.03 1.63 -14.37
C PRO A 339 -2.66 0.44 -15.11
N GLU A 340 -2.95 0.64 -16.40
CA GLU A 340 -3.36 -0.46 -17.28
C GLU A 340 -2.19 -1.43 -17.50
N GLY A 341 -2.51 -2.71 -17.63
CA GLY A 341 -1.51 -3.76 -17.79
C GLY A 341 -0.78 -4.08 -16.47
N GLY A 342 -0.08 -5.22 -16.45
CA GLY A 342 0.55 -5.75 -15.24
C GLY A 342 -0.27 -6.84 -14.54
N VAL A 343 0.03 -7.07 -13.26
CA VAL A 343 -0.41 -8.25 -12.52
C VAL A 343 -1.43 -7.86 -11.45
N LEU A 344 -2.59 -8.51 -11.46
CA LEU A 344 -3.55 -8.41 -10.36
C LEU A 344 -3.37 -9.60 -9.42
N PHE A 345 -2.87 -9.35 -8.21
CA PHE A 345 -2.58 -10.38 -7.21
C PHE A 345 -3.73 -10.46 -6.19
N LEU A 346 -4.46 -11.57 -6.23
CA LEU A 346 -5.63 -11.83 -5.40
C LEU A 346 -5.24 -12.69 -4.20
N THR A 347 -5.20 -12.07 -3.02
CA THR A 347 -4.92 -12.76 -1.75
C THR A 347 -5.60 -12.02 -0.62
N ASN A 348 -5.94 -12.73 0.46
CA ASN A 348 -6.31 -12.16 1.74
C ASN A 348 -5.46 -12.69 2.90
N ASN A 349 -4.32 -13.32 2.59
CA ASN A 349 -3.51 -14.03 3.57
C ASN A 349 -2.08 -13.45 3.59
N SER A 350 -1.61 -13.05 4.78
CA SER A 350 -0.28 -12.45 4.96
C SER A 350 0.86 -13.38 4.55
N ASN A 351 0.66 -14.70 4.58
CA ASN A 351 1.69 -15.68 4.20
C ASN A 351 2.02 -15.64 2.70
N THR A 352 1.21 -14.94 1.89
CA THR A 352 1.50 -14.75 0.45
C THR A 352 2.27 -13.47 0.16
N LEU A 353 2.47 -12.59 1.14
CA LEU A 353 3.15 -11.30 0.97
C LEU A 353 4.58 -11.42 0.40
N PRO A 354 5.39 -12.44 0.76
CA PRO A 354 6.71 -12.62 0.14
C PRO A 354 6.64 -12.82 -1.38
N LEU A 355 5.58 -13.46 -1.89
CA LEU A 355 5.39 -13.61 -3.33
C LEU A 355 4.92 -12.30 -3.97
N LEU A 356 4.00 -11.57 -3.34
CA LEU A 356 3.58 -10.24 -3.82
C LEU A 356 4.78 -9.29 -3.95
N ALA A 357 5.65 -9.23 -2.94
CA ALA A 357 6.87 -8.44 -2.97
C ALA A 357 7.78 -8.86 -4.14
N TRP A 358 8.00 -10.16 -4.30
CA TRP A 358 8.83 -10.70 -5.38
C TRP A 358 8.28 -10.42 -6.79
N ILE A 359 6.95 -10.42 -6.96
CA ILE A 359 6.31 -10.01 -8.23
C ILE A 359 6.53 -8.52 -8.46
N GLY A 360 6.33 -7.69 -7.44
CA GLY A 360 6.54 -6.24 -7.52
C GLY A 360 7.97 -5.85 -7.88
N GLU A 361 8.95 -6.74 -7.64
CA GLU A 361 10.32 -6.63 -8.12
C GLU A 361 10.50 -6.74 -9.63
N ARG A 362 9.52 -7.29 -10.34
CA ARG A 362 9.66 -7.73 -11.74
C ARG A 362 8.57 -7.20 -12.66
N ALA A 363 7.40 -6.85 -12.11
CA ALA A 363 6.28 -6.34 -12.85
C ALA A 363 5.44 -5.39 -11.99
N ASN A 364 4.71 -4.49 -12.64
CA ASN A 364 3.64 -3.73 -11.99
C ASN A 364 2.63 -4.70 -11.41
N VAL A 365 2.38 -4.61 -10.10
CA VAL A 365 1.47 -5.50 -9.40
C VAL A 365 0.52 -4.69 -8.53
N CYS A 366 -0.75 -5.07 -8.56
CA CYS A 366 -1.76 -4.54 -7.67
C CYS A 366 -2.34 -5.66 -6.81
N HIS A 367 -2.36 -5.44 -5.50
CA HIS A 367 -3.01 -6.35 -4.55
C HIS A 367 -4.51 -6.05 -4.45
N TYR A 368 -5.34 -7.10 -4.49
CA TYR A 368 -6.78 -6.94 -4.33
C TYR A 368 -7.42 -8.09 -3.56
N THR A 369 -8.28 -7.76 -2.60
CA THR A 369 -8.97 -8.73 -1.71
C THR A 369 -10.46 -8.87 -2.01
N GLY A 370 -11.06 -7.86 -2.66
CA GLY A 370 -12.51 -7.79 -2.88
C GLY A 370 -12.99 -8.62 -4.06
N VAL A 371 -14.28 -8.54 -4.39
CA VAL A 371 -14.88 -9.25 -5.54
C VAL A 371 -14.48 -8.58 -6.85
N LEU A 372 -14.09 -9.36 -7.86
CA LEU A 372 -13.82 -8.86 -9.21
C LEU A 372 -15.11 -8.43 -9.92
N THR A 373 -15.02 -7.34 -10.70
CA THR A 373 -16.13 -6.86 -11.54
C THR A 373 -15.69 -6.66 -12.99
N PRO A 374 -16.60 -6.76 -13.97
CA PRO A 374 -16.26 -6.50 -15.38
C PRO A 374 -15.68 -5.11 -15.59
N ALA A 375 -16.24 -4.08 -14.93
CA ALA A 375 -15.78 -2.71 -15.02
C ALA A 375 -14.31 -2.57 -14.58
N MET A 376 -13.92 -3.23 -13.48
CA MET A 376 -12.53 -3.23 -13.03
C MET A 376 -11.59 -3.88 -14.04
N LEU A 377 -11.97 -5.03 -14.61
CA LEU A 377 -11.12 -5.74 -15.57
C LEU A 377 -10.99 -5.02 -16.90
N HIS A 378 -12.05 -4.35 -17.36
CA HIS A 378 -11.99 -3.51 -18.56
C HIS A 378 -11.07 -2.30 -18.39
N ARG A 379 -11.03 -1.72 -17.18
CA ARG A 379 -10.13 -0.62 -16.86
C ARG A 379 -8.68 -1.11 -16.71
N LEU A 380 -8.44 -2.08 -15.82
CA LEU A 380 -7.07 -2.53 -15.50
C LEU A 380 -6.41 -3.29 -16.64
N LYS A 381 -7.19 -3.99 -17.48
CA LYS A 381 -6.70 -4.88 -18.54
C LYS A 381 -5.50 -5.72 -18.08
N PRO A 382 -5.60 -6.46 -16.95
CA PRO A 382 -4.44 -7.12 -16.37
C PRO A 382 -3.82 -8.10 -17.37
N GLN A 383 -2.49 -8.07 -17.48
CA GLN A 383 -1.73 -9.05 -18.26
C GLN A 383 -1.88 -10.45 -17.64
N LEU A 384 -1.87 -10.50 -16.30
CA LEU A 384 -2.01 -11.73 -15.53
C LEU A 384 -2.81 -11.45 -14.25
N VAL A 385 -3.66 -12.40 -13.87
CA VAL A 385 -4.31 -12.44 -12.56
C VAL A 385 -3.80 -13.66 -11.81
N VAL A 386 -3.27 -13.46 -10.61
CA VAL A 386 -2.74 -14.55 -9.77
C VAL A 386 -3.63 -14.67 -8.53
N SER A 387 -4.33 -15.78 -8.40
CA SER A 387 -5.08 -16.14 -7.20
C SER A 387 -4.22 -16.97 -6.27
N PHE A 388 -4.09 -16.55 -5.01
CA PHE A 388 -3.43 -17.32 -3.98
C PHE A 388 -4.13 -17.10 -2.63
N ASN A 389 -4.83 -18.13 -2.13
CA ASN A 389 -5.72 -18.03 -0.95
C ASN A 389 -6.87 -17.01 -1.11
N TYR A 390 -7.31 -16.74 -2.32
CA TYR A 390 -8.45 -15.85 -2.56
C TYR A 390 -9.78 -16.52 -2.14
N VAL A 391 -10.64 -15.79 -1.46
CA VAL A 391 -11.86 -16.36 -0.81
C VAL A 391 -13.14 -16.18 -1.60
N HIS A 392 -13.14 -15.41 -2.68
CA HIS A 392 -14.33 -15.21 -3.48
C HIS A 392 -14.35 -16.15 -4.68
N LEU A 393 -15.53 -16.65 -5.01
CA LEU A 393 -15.73 -17.41 -6.23
C LEU A 393 -15.58 -16.47 -7.44
N ILE A 394 -14.80 -16.90 -8.42
CA ILE A 394 -14.61 -16.20 -9.68
C ILE A 394 -15.76 -16.60 -10.62
N LYS A 395 -16.54 -15.61 -11.06
CA LYS A 395 -17.72 -15.83 -11.91
C LYS A 395 -17.34 -16.08 -13.37
N GLU A 396 -18.23 -16.73 -14.12
CA GLU A 396 -18.01 -17.08 -15.54
C GLU A 396 -17.74 -15.87 -16.43
N ASP A 397 -18.50 -14.79 -16.23
CA ASP A 397 -18.30 -13.54 -16.98
C ASP A 397 -16.89 -12.98 -16.79
N ILE A 398 -16.31 -13.04 -15.58
CA ILE A 398 -14.93 -12.59 -15.38
C ILE A 398 -13.92 -13.59 -15.95
N LEU A 399 -14.14 -14.90 -15.87
CA LEU A 399 -13.25 -15.91 -16.48
C LEU A 399 -13.16 -15.71 -18.00
N GLN A 400 -14.30 -15.46 -18.65
CA GLN A 400 -14.37 -15.16 -20.07
C GLN A 400 -13.60 -13.87 -20.42
N LEU A 401 -13.74 -12.81 -19.61
CA LEU A 401 -12.98 -11.56 -19.80
C LEU A 401 -11.47 -11.75 -19.65
N LEU A 402 -11.05 -12.60 -18.72
CA LEU A 402 -9.64 -12.89 -18.50
C LEU A 402 -9.05 -13.81 -19.57
N ALA A 403 -9.87 -14.62 -20.25
CA ALA A 403 -9.48 -15.44 -21.39
C ALA A 403 -8.21 -16.29 -21.12
N GLY A 404 -8.17 -16.95 -19.96
CA GLY A 404 -7.03 -17.79 -19.55
C GLY A 404 -5.86 -17.04 -18.90
N ARG A 405 -5.93 -15.71 -18.76
CA ARG A 405 -4.94 -14.89 -18.04
C ARG A 405 -5.08 -14.97 -16.52
N ILE A 406 -5.69 -16.02 -15.98
CA ILE A 406 -5.86 -16.21 -14.54
C ILE A 406 -5.37 -17.59 -14.10
N VAL A 407 -4.49 -17.60 -13.10
CA VAL A 407 -3.91 -18.81 -12.52
C VAL A 407 -4.15 -18.83 -11.02
N ASN A 408 -4.28 -20.03 -10.45
CA ASN A 408 -4.42 -20.25 -9.01
C ASN A 408 -3.23 -21.05 -8.49
N LEU A 409 -2.75 -20.65 -7.32
CA LEU A 409 -1.73 -21.34 -6.55
C LEU A 409 -2.44 -22.09 -5.43
N HIS A 410 -2.57 -23.41 -5.59
CA HIS A 410 -3.26 -24.28 -4.64
C HIS A 410 -2.29 -25.25 -3.95
N ILE A 411 -2.29 -25.27 -2.62
CA ILE A 411 -1.38 -26.07 -1.80
C ILE A 411 -1.86 -27.53 -1.61
N SER A 412 -2.28 -28.16 -2.69
CA SER A 412 -2.52 -29.62 -2.76
C SER A 412 -1.94 -30.22 -4.03
N TYR A 413 -1.79 -31.54 -4.05
CA TYR A 413 -1.42 -32.29 -5.26
C TYR A 413 -2.69 -32.70 -6.02
N LEU A 414 -3.21 -31.77 -6.84
CA LEU A 414 -4.45 -31.96 -7.60
C LEU A 414 -4.41 -33.22 -8.49
N PRO A 415 -5.52 -33.99 -8.61
CA PRO A 415 -6.89 -33.64 -8.23
C PRO A 415 -7.28 -33.94 -6.77
N TRP A 416 -6.33 -34.29 -5.90
CA TRP A 416 -6.62 -34.54 -4.48
C TRP A 416 -6.78 -33.23 -3.70
N ASN A 417 -7.68 -33.25 -2.71
CA ASN A 417 -7.89 -32.16 -1.76
C ASN A 417 -8.18 -30.80 -2.42
N ARG A 418 -9.08 -30.79 -3.42
CA ARG A 418 -9.66 -29.54 -3.95
C ARG A 418 -10.46 -28.81 -2.86
N GLY A 419 -10.58 -27.50 -2.98
CA GLY A 419 -11.35 -26.68 -2.07
C GLY A 419 -10.60 -26.33 -0.79
N SER A 420 -11.27 -26.49 0.35
CA SER A 420 -10.81 -25.90 1.61
C SER A 420 -9.90 -26.81 2.43
N SER A 421 -8.98 -26.21 3.19
CA SER A 421 -8.07 -26.87 4.13
C SER A 421 -7.29 -28.07 3.56
N PRO A 422 -6.69 -27.95 2.36
CA PRO A 422 -6.04 -29.07 1.67
C PRO A 422 -4.95 -29.76 2.49
N ASN A 423 -4.15 -28.99 3.25
CA ASN A 423 -3.10 -29.52 4.11
C ASN A 423 -3.65 -30.56 5.10
N ILE A 424 -4.71 -30.18 5.84
CA ILE A 424 -5.32 -31.03 6.87
C ILE A 424 -5.96 -32.27 6.24
N TRP A 425 -6.73 -32.09 5.17
CA TRP A 425 -7.38 -33.22 4.49
C TRP A 425 -6.38 -34.22 3.92
N SER A 426 -5.20 -33.78 3.51
CA SER A 426 -4.15 -34.67 3.04
C SER A 426 -3.63 -35.64 4.10
N PHE A 427 -3.73 -35.26 5.38
CA PHE A 427 -3.41 -36.13 6.51
C PHE A 427 -4.61 -36.95 6.99
N ILE A 428 -5.83 -36.43 6.88
CA ILE A 428 -7.07 -37.15 7.26
C ILE A 428 -7.31 -38.34 6.31
N GLU A 429 -7.18 -38.10 5.01
CA GLU A 429 -7.50 -39.07 3.95
C GLU A 429 -6.28 -39.84 3.45
N ASP A 430 -5.10 -39.51 3.97
CA ASP A 430 -3.80 -40.05 3.55
C ASP A 430 -3.57 -39.98 2.03
N THR A 431 -3.90 -38.82 1.45
CA THR A 431 -3.75 -38.55 0.01
C THR A 431 -2.34 -38.04 -0.32
N PRO A 432 -1.95 -38.03 -1.61
CA PRO A 432 -0.72 -37.39 -2.06
C PRO A 432 -0.64 -35.93 -1.62
N LYS A 433 0.54 -35.52 -1.15
CA LYS A 433 0.79 -34.20 -0.58
C LYS A 433 1.69 -33.42 -1.52
N GLY A 434 1.37 -32.15 -1.73
CA GLY A 434 2.09 -31.35 -2.71
C GLY A 434 1.39 -30.04 -3.02
N VAL A 435 1.83 -29.41 -4.09
CA VAL A 435 1.35 -28.10 -4.53
C VAL A 435 1.07 -28.11 -6.02
N THR A 436 0.14 -27.27 -6.47
CA THR A 436 -0.29 -27.17 -7.86
C THR A 436 -0.49 -25.72 -8.29
N ILE A 437 0.08 -25.36 -9.43
CA ILE A 437 -0.28 -24.16 -10.20
C ILE A 437 -1.19 -24.61 -11.33
N HIS A 438 -2.38 -24.03 -11.43
CA HIS A 438 -3.35 -24.38 -12.47
C HIS A 438 -4.09 -23.16 -13.01
N VAL A 439 -4.64 -23.25 -14.22
CA VAL A 439 -5.59 -22.25 -14.72
C VAL A 439 -6.92 -22.37 -13.97
N LEU A 440 -7.66 -21.28 -13.84
CA LEU A 440 -9.03 -21.37 -13.29
C LEU A 440 -10.03 -21.72 -14.39
N ASP A 441 -11.04 -22.47 -14.00
CA ASP A 441 -12.25 -22.76 -14.78
C ASP A 441 -13.48 -22.54 -13.89
N GLN A 442 -14.66 -22.97 -14.35
CA GLN A 442 -15.92 -22.86 -13.61
C GLN A 442 -15.96 -23.69 -12.32
N GLY A 443 -15.09 -24.71 -12.20
CA GLY A 443 -15.07 -25.57 -11.03
C GLY A 443 -14.12 -25.07 -9.94
N LEU A 444 -14.30 -25.61 -8.75
CA LEU A 444 -13.41 -25.33 -7.63
C LEU A 444 -12.16 -26.19 -7.75
N ASP A 445 -11.06 -25.54 -8.14
CA ASP A 445 -9.74 -26.13 -8.34
C ASP A 445 -9.73 -27.28 -9.38
N THR A 446 -10.51 -27.16 -10.46
CA THR A 446 -10.63 -28.22 -11.49
C THR A 446 -9.88 -27.94 -12.79
N GLY A 447 -9.45 -26.70 -12.99
CA GLY A 447 -8.77 -26.30 -14.22
C GLY A 447 -7.44 -27.01 -14.46
N ALA A 448 -6.98 -26.94 -15.70
CA ALA A 448 -5.81 -27.68 -16.16
C ALA A 448 -4.52 -27.25 -15.44
N VAL A 449 -3.69 -28.23 -15.13
CA VAL A 449 -2.43 -28.07 -14.39
C VAL A 449 -1.37 -27.45 -15.26
N ILE A 450 -0.70 -26.41 -14.76
CA ILE A 450 0.51 -25.81 -15.35
C ILE A 450 1.75 -26.50 -14.80
N ALA A 451 1.83 -26.64 -13.48
CA ALA A 451 2.96 -27.26 -12.80
C ALA A 451 2.54 -27.84 -11.44
N GLN A 452 3.19 -28.92 -11.01
CA GLN A 452 2.95 -29.58 -9.73
C GLN A 452 4.25 -30.06 -9.09
N ARG A 453 4.26 -30.13 -7.76
CA ARG A 453 5.38 -30.70 -7.01
C ARG A 453 4.87 -31.48 -5.80
N VAL A 454 5.38 -32.70 -5.64
CA VAL A 454 5.16 -33.53 -4.44
C VAL A 454 5.97 -32.94 -3.29
N VAL A 455 5.43 -32.99 -2.08
CA VAL A 455 6.11 -32.54 -0.86
C VAL A 455 6.02 -33.62 0.19
N ASP A 456 7.18 -34.04 0.69
CA ASP A 456 7.29 -35.03 1.77
C ASP A 456 7.34 -34.33 3.14
N PHE A 457 6.85 -35.01 4.17
CA PHE A 457 6.81 -34.53 5.56
C PHE A 457 7.33 -35.62 6.48
N ASP A 458 8.04 -35.21 7.53
CA ASP A 458 8.33 -36.11 8.65
C ASP A 458 7.20 -36.00 9.65
N GLU A 459 6.27 -36.97 9.68
CA GLU A 459 5.07 -36.83 10.52
C GLU A 459 5.34 -36.77 12.03
N ARG A 460 6.55 -37.11 12.48
CA ARG A 460 6.94 -37.03 13.90
C ARG A 460 7.50 -35.67 14.28
N GLU A 461 8.17 -35.00 13.35
CA GLU A 461 8.83 -33.72 13.58
C GLU A 461 8.00 -32.54 13.04
N ASP A 462 7.37 -32.71 11.88
CA ASP A 462 6.53 -31.70 11.26
C ASP A 462 5.19 -31.56 11.99
N THR A 463 4.82 -30.31 12.27
CA THR A 463 3.54 -29.93 12.83
C THR A 463 2.56 -29.52 11.72
N LEU A 464 1.29 -29.31 12.07
CA LEU A 464 0.34 -28.71 11.11
C LEU A 464 0.79 -27.31 10.65
N ALA A 465 1.46 -26.55 11.52
CA ALA A 465 2.03 -25.25 11.18
C ALA A 465 3.22 -25.37 10.22
N THR A 466 4.23 -26.19 10.54
CA THR A 466 5.43 -26.32 9.70
C THR A 466 5.11 -26.96 8.37
N SER A 467 4.19 -27.94 8.33
CA SER A 467 3.73 -28.54 7.09
C SER A 467 3.01 -27.55 6.18
N TYR A 468 2.13 -26.70 6.73
CA TYR A 468 1.48 -25.63 5.98
C TYR A 468 2.50 -24.64 5.42
N GLN A 469 3.45 -24.18 6.25
CA GLN A 469 4.49 -23.24 5.82
C GLN A 469 5.37 -23.84 4.72
N LYS A 470 5.76 -25.11 4.85
CA LYS A 470 6.53 -25.84 3.83
C LYS A 470 5.78 -25.90 2.50
N LEU A 471 4.47 -26.14 2.49
CA LEU A 471 3.67 -26.08 1.27
C LEU A 471 3.66 -24.67 0.65
N ILE A 472 3.53 -23.62 1.48
CA ILE A 472 3.59 -22.22 1.01
C ILE A 472 4.96 -21.92 0.38
N ASP A 473 6.06 -22.30 1.02
CA ASP A 473 7.40 -22.05 0.51
C ASP A 473 7.63 -22.78 -0.82
N VAL A 474 7.18 -24.03 -0.92
CA VAL A 474 7.32 -24.84 -2.14
C VAL A 474 6.48 -24.28 -3.30
N ILE A 475 5.23 -23.86 -3.07
CA ILE A 475 4.40 -23.29 -4.15
C ILE A 475 4.91 -21.94 -4.63
N ILE A 476 5.44 -21.12 -3.71
CA ILE A 476 6.11 -19.86 -4.06
C ILE A 476 7.34 -20.16 -4.91
N GLY A 477 8.19 -21.11 -4.51
CA GLY A 477 9.35 -21.54 -5.30
C GLY A 477 8.96 -22.03 -6.69
N LEU A 478 7.96 -22.91 -6.78
CA LEU A 478 7.44 -23.43 -8.04
C LEU A 478 6.90 -22.32 -8.94
N PHE A 479 6.19 -21.33 -8.38
CA PHE A 479 5.70 -20.19 -9.17
C PHE A 479 6.83 -19.34 -9.73
N LYS A 480 7.86 -19.07 -8.93
CA LYS A 480 9.05 -18.32 -9.37
C LYS A 480 9.77 -19.03 -10.53
N GLU A 481 9.90 -20.34 -10.47
CA GLU A 481 10.52 -21.15 -11.55
C GLU A 481 9.74 -21.07 -12.87
N HIS A 482 8.42 -20.90 -12.82
CA HIS A 482 7.55 -20.84 -13.98
C HIS A 482 7.12 -19.42 -14.39
N TRP A 483 7.63 -18.39 -13.71
CA TRP A 483 7.19 -17.00 -13.81
C TRP A 483 7.14 -16.47 -15.25
N ASP A 484 8.27 -16.50 -15.96
CA ASP A 484 8.36 -15.88 -17.30
C ASP A 484 7.37 -16.51 -18.29
N ARG A 485 7.15 -17.83 -18.18
CA ARG A 485 6.19 -18.55 -19.01
C ARG A 485 4.75 -18.19 -18.64
N ILE A 486 4.43 -18.13 -17.35
CA ILE A 486 3.10 -17.75 -16.86
C ILE A 486 2.76 -16.31 -17.26
N LEU A 487 3.69 -15.38 -17.05
CA LEU A 487 3.50 -13.95 -17.37
C LEU A 487 3.32 -13.71 -18.87
N SER A 488 4.07 -14.43 -19.71
CA SER A 488 3.94 -14.33 -21.18
C SER A 488 2.76 -15.11 -21.75
N GLY A 489 2.08 -15.93 -20.95
CA GLY A 489 1.05 -16.86 -21.42
C GLY A 489 1.60 -18.07 -22.19
N ASN A 490 2.92 -18.23 -22.31
CA ASN A 490 3.57 -19.30 -23.05
C ASN A 490 3.85 -20.52 -22.16
N TYR A 491 2.78 -21.14 -21.67
CA TYR A 491 2.84 -22.35 -20.86
C TYR A 491 1.89 -23.43 -21.39
N ASN A 492 2.28 -24.69 -21.21
CA ASN A 492 1.42 -25.82 -21.51
C ASN A 492 0.58 -26.18 -20.29
N THR A 493 -0.62 -26.69 -20.53
CA THR A 493 -1.48 -27.22 -19.48
C THR A 493 -1.78 -28.69 -19.71
N THR A 494 -1.99 -29.42 -18.62
CA THR A 494 -2.44 -30.81 -18.64
C THR A 494 -3.78 -30.92 -17.91
N PRO A 495 -4.83 -31.49 -18.53
CA PRO A 495 -6.10 -31.72 -17.83
C PRO A 495 -5.89 -32.58 -16.59
N GLN A 496 -6.56 -32.23 -15.48
CA GLN A 496 -6.58 -33.09 -14.30
C GLN A 496 -7.25 -34.43 -14.66
N ARG A 497 -6.62 -35.56 -14.29
CA ARG A 497 -7.11 -36.92 -14.57
C ARG A 497 -7.13 -37.77 -13.30
N GLY A 498 -8.07 -38.73 -13.24
CA GLY A 498 -8.19 -39.69 -12.13
C GLY A 498 -9.27 -39.32 -11.11
N LYS A 499 -9.46 -40.19 -10.10
CA LYS A 499 -10.30 -39.89 -8.93
C LYS A 499 -9.50 -38.96 -8.01
N GLY A 500 -10.15 -37.93 -7.49
CA GLY A 500 -9.60 -36.99 -6.51
C GLY A 500 -10.64 -36.70 -5.42
N THR A 501 -10.32 -35.80 -4.50
CA THR A 501 -11.21 -35.40 -3.39
C THR A 501 -11.52 -33.91 -3.46
N TYR A 502 -12.61 -33.51 -2.82
CA TYR A 502 -13.05 -32.12 -2.73
C TYR A 502 -13.68 -31.91 -1.35
N HIS A 503 -13.31 -30.82 -0.69
CA HIS A 503 -13.78 -30.51 0.65
C HIS A 503 -14.18 -29.05 0.79
N THR A 504 -15.21 -28.82 1.58
CA THR A 504 -15.69 -27.49 1.98
C THR A 504 -15.21 -27.14 3.38
N LYS A 505 -15.36 -25.86 3.78
CA LYS A 505 -15.13 -25.44 5.17
C LYS A 505 -16.00 -26.21 6.17
N LYS A 506 -17.26 -26.47 5.79
CA LYS A 506 -18.24 -27.20 6.61
C LYS A 506 -17.83 -28.64 6.86
N ASP A 507 -17.15 -29.28 5.90
CA ASP A 507 -16.69 -30.66 6.07
C ASP A 507 -15.63 -30.75 7.19
N LEU A 508 -14.73 -29.77 7.27
CA LEU A 508 -13.73 -29.72 8.34
C LEU A 508 -14.39 -29.39 9.69
N GLU A 509 -15.32 -28.44 9.73
CA GLU A 509 -16.09 -28.14 10.94
C GLU A 509 -16.83 -29.38 11.47
N THR A 510 -17.46 -30.13 10.56
CA THR A 510 -18.17 -31.38 10.86
C THR A 510 -17.20 -32.47 11.31
N PHE A 511 -16.04 -32.61 10.66
CA PHE A 511 -15.00 -33.55 11.07
C PHE A 511 -14.49 -33.25 12.48
N LEU A 512 -14.23 -31.97 12.80
CA LEU A 512 -13.76 -31.57 14.11
C LEU A 512 -14.84 -31.74 15.18
N ALA A 513 -16.12 -31.51 14.87
CA ALA A 513 -17.26 -31.70 15.77
C ALA A 513 -17.05 -31.03 17.14
N GLY A 514 -16.55 -29.79 17.14
CA GLY A 514 -16.23 -29.02 18.36
C GLY A 514 -14.91 -29.38 19.03
N ARG A 515 -14.17 -30.40 18.55
CA ARG A 515 -12.82 -30.71 19.04
C ARG A 515 -11.83 -29.62 18.59
N ARG A 516 -11.04 -29.12 19.53
CA ARG A 516 -10.07 -28.05 19.27
C ARG A 516 -8.80 -28.58 18.61
N LEU A 517 -8.50 -28.08 17.41
CA LEU A 517 -7.23 -28.28 16.70
C LEU A 517 -6.18 -27.26 17.18
N THR A 518 -4.94 -27.71 17.32
CA THR A 518 -3.79 -26.86 17.66
C THR A 518 -2.77 -27.00 16.55
N TRP A 519 -2.22 -25.90 16.05
CA TRP A 519 -1.30 -25.94 14.90
C TRP A 519 0.10 -26.48 15.22
N GLU A 520 0.49 -26.43 16.49
CA GLU A 520 1.78 -26.92 16.98
C GLU A 520 1.83 -28.44 17.24
N MET A 521 0.72 -29.15 17.09
CA MET A 521 0.76 -30.61 17.23
C MET A 521 1.48 -31.22 16.02
N THR A 522 2.27 -32.25 16.28
CA THR A 522 2.89 -33.04 15.21
C THR A 522 1.81 -33.70 14.36
N ILE A 523 2.10 -34.01 13.10
CA ILE A 523 1.15 -34.71 12.24
C ILE A 523 0.78 -36.07 12.84
N THR A 524 1.71 -36.74 13.52
CA THR A 524 1.47 -37.99 14.25
C THR A 524 0.44 -37.78 15.36
N GLU A 525 0.64 -36.79 16.24
CA GLU A 525 -0.31 -36.46 17.30
C GLU A 525 -1.69 -36.09 16.76
N PHE A 526 -1.73 -35.34 15.65
CA PHE A 526 -2.97 -35.03 14.94
C PHE A 526 -3.69 -36.30 14.49
N LYS A 527 -2.99 -37.21 13.80
CA LYS A 527 -3.57 -38.46 13.31
C LYS A 527 -4.06 -39.34 14.46
N GLU A 528 -3.29 -39.45 15.54
CA GLU A 528 -3.66 -40.24 16.72
C GLU A 528 -4.93 -39.70 17.41
N ARG A 529 -5.04 -38.38 17.53
CA ARG A 529 -6.15 -37.74 18.25
C ARG A 529 -7.42 -37.62 17.42
N PHE A 530 -7.30 -37.44 16.09
CA PHE A 530 -8.43 -37.07 15.24
C PHE A 530 -8.82 -38.12 14.21
N VAL A 531 -7.88 -38.93 13.74
CA VAL A 531 -8.07 -39.87 12.63
C VAL A 531 -8.17 -41.32 13.13
N ARG A 532 -7.27 -41.74 14.03
CA ARG A 532 -7.28 -43.08 14.63
C ARG A 532 -8.36 -43.13 15.72
N GLY A 533 -9.38 -43.97 15.50
CA GLY A 533 -10.58 -44.07 16.37
C GLY A 533 -11.91 -44.15 15.61
N LYS A 534 -11.91 -44.05 14.27
CA LYS A 534 -13.10 -44.20 13.41
C LYS A 534 -13.27 -45.60 12.78
N SER A 535 -12.41 -46.56 13.11
CA SER A 535 -12.46 -47.92 12.52
C SER A 535 -13.26 -48.94 13.34
N GLU A 536 -13.88 -48.54 14.46
CA GLU A 536 -14.70 -49.41 15.30
C GLU A 536 -16.01 -48.71 15.72
N ILE A 537 -16.90 -48.45 14.75
CA ILE A 537 -18.35 -48.32 14.99
C ILE A 537 -19.10 -49.00 13.84
#